data_AF-A0A8T4B756-F1
#
_entry.id   AF-A0A8T4B756-F1
#
_cell.length_a   1.000
_cell.length_b   1.000
_cell.length_c   1.000
_cell.angle_alpha   90.00
_cell.angle_beta   90.00
_cell.angle_gamma   90.00
#
_symmetry.space_group_name_H-M   'P 1'
#
loop_
_entity.id
_entity.type
_entity.pdbx_description
1 polymer ?
#
loop_
_entity_poly.entity_id
_entity_poly.type
_entity_poly.pdbx_seq_one_letter_code
_entity_poly.pdbx_strand_id
1 'polypeptide(L)'
;GSSSDTLVLVHSETVPSTFVPTRPFRVNAGSPHAYILMADRTTRYLSELVAGDVVQAVNVKGETRDIILGRIKIEQRPMLKISCIAINIDSRKNKKVHVFLQQAETVRLIDSEGAVKSVTELNAGDVVMGRHGSEARHLGVAISSAVEER
;
A
#
# COMPACT_ATOMS: atom_id res chain seq x y z
N GLY A 1 3.66 1.95 1.30
CA GLY A 1 4.20 1.58 2.63
C GLY A 1 5.11 2.69 3.13
N SER A 2 5.36 2.81 4.43
CA SER A 2 6.33 3.79 4.95
C SER A 2 7.78 3.34 4.82
N SER A 3 8.02 2.15 4.26
CA SER A 3 9.33 1.68 3.82
C SER A 3 9.26 1.26 2.35
N SER A 4 10.35 1.46 1.63
CA SER A 4 10.44 1.19 0.18
C SER A 4 10.47 -0.31 -0.14
N ASP A 5 10.95 -1.14 0.78
CA ASP A 5 11.03 -2.60 0.61
C ASP A 5 9.76 -3.33 1.07
N THR A 6 8.84 -2.66 1.78
CA THR A 6 7.65 -3.29 2.36
C THR A 6 6.41 -2.44 2.14
N LEU A 7 5.50 -2.99 1.34
CA LEU A 7 4.23 -2.35 0.96
C LEU A 7 3.06 -3.13 1.54
N VAL A 8 1.94 -2.43 1.76
CA VAL A 8 0.67 -3.01 2.21
C VAL A 8 -0.32 -2.96 1.06
N LEU A 9 -1.10 -4.01 0.86
CA LEU A 9 -2.09 -4.08 -0.22
C LEU A 9 -3.37 -3.34 0.18
N VAL A 10 -3.65 -2.22 -0.49
CA VAL A 10 -4.86 -1.40 -0.27
C VAL A 10 -5.89 -1.69 -1.36
N HIS A 11 -7.12 -1.94 -0.95
CA HIS A 11 -8.22 -2.28 -1.86
C HIS A 11 -8.67 -1.09 -2.72
N SER A 12 -9.10 -1.35 -3.96
CA SER A 12 -9.47 -0.35 -4.97
C SER A 12 -10.87 0.27 -4.84
N GLU A 13 -11.43 0.31 -3.62
CA GLU A 13 -12.77 0.84 -3.32
C GLU A 13 -13.90 0.36 -4.26
N THR A 14 -13.75 -0.80 -4.88
CA THR A 14 -14.70 -1.39 -5.82
C THR A 14 -15.83 -2.19 -5.15
N VAL A 15 -15.74 -2.40 -3.83
CA VAL A 15 -16.77 -3.08 -3.03
C VAL A 15 -17.83 -2.05 -2.62
N PRO A 16 -19.14 -2.36 -2.75
CA PRO A 16 -20.20 -1.46 -2.31
C PRO A 16 -20.04 -1.04 -0.85
N SER A 17 -20.30 0.23 -0.54
CA SER A 17 -20.54 0.67 0.85
C SER A 17 -21.95 1.20 0.99
N THR A 18 -22.46 1.21 2.21
CA THR A 18 -23.80 1.74 2.53
C THR A 18 -23.90 3.26 2.28
N PHE A 19 -22.76 3.94 2.18
CA PHE A 19 -22.67 5.40 2.15
C PHE A 19 -22.19 5.97 0.81
N VAL A 20 -21.56 5.15 -0.06
CA VAL A 20 -20.95 5.61 -1.32
C VAL A 20 -21.15 4.58 -2.44
N PRO A 21 -21.61 5.00 -3.64
CA PRO A 21 -21.66 4.12 -4.82
C PRO A 21 -20.29 3.55 -5.17
N THR A 22 -20.26 2.34 -5.73
CA THR A 22 -19.03 1.73 -6.25
C THR A 22 -18.42 2.59 -7.36
N ARG A 23 -17.10 2.72 -7.35
CA ARG A 23 -16.34 3.41 -8.40
C ARG A 23 -15.60 2.37 -9.25
N PRO A 24 -15.42 2.59 -10.56
CA PRO A 24 -14.79 1.60 -11.44
C PRO A 24 -13.37 1.22 -10.99
N PHE A 25 -12.58 2.17 -10.48
CA PHE A 25 -11.31 1.93 -9.77
C PHE A 25 -10.82 3.21 -9.06
N ARG A 26 -10.75 3.23 -7.72
CA ARG A 26 -10.18 4.35 -6.94
C ARG A 26 -9.43 3.79 -5.73
N VAL A 27 -8.24 4.30 -5.42
CA VAL A 27 -7.50 3.89 -4.24
C VAL A 27 -7.27 5.10 -3.33
N ASN A 28 -7.54 4.97 -2.04
CA ASN A 28 -6.95 5.84 -1.03
C ASN A 28 -5.53 5.35 -0.75
N ALA A 29 -4.53 5.93 -1.42
CA ALA A 29 -3.18 5.37 -1.44
C ALA A 29 -2.39 5.58 -0.14
N GLY A 30 -2.82 6.51 0.73
CA GLY A 30 -2.17 6.83 2.00
C GLY A 30 -1.55 8.23 2.02
N SER A 31 -0.53 8.41 2.87
CA SER A 31 0.19 9.68 3.07
C SER A 31 1.15 10.02 1.92
N PRO A 32 1.45 11.31 1.67
CA PRO A 32 2.36 11.71 0.58
C PRO A 32 3.77 11.05 0.64
N HIS A 33 4.27 10.75 1.85
CA HIS A 33 5.57 10.10 2.05
C HIS A 33 5.55 8.58 1.85
N ALA A 34 4.39 7.97 1.64
CA ALA A 34 4.31 6.53 1.43
C ALA A 34 4.86 6.17 0.04
N TYR A 35 5.52 5.02 -0.06
CA TYR A 35 5.93 4.45 -1.33
C TYR A 35 4.79 3.67 -2.01
N ILE A 36 4.75 3.74 -3.34
CA ILE A 36 3.94 2.91 -4.23
C ILE A 36 4.84 2.08 -5.16
N LEU A 37 4.33 0.96 -5.67
CA LEU A 37 4.98 0.13 -6.69
C LEU A 37 4.64 0.63 -8.10
N MET A 38 5.66 0.97 -8.87
CA MET A 38 5.54 1.39 -10.27
C MET A 38 5.45 0.16 -11.19
N ALA A 39 4.95 0.34 -12.42
CA ALA A 39 4.83 -0.75 -13.41
C ALA A 39 6.18 -1.38 -13.78
N ASP A 40 7.26 -0.59 -13.77
CA ASP A 40 8.64 -1.05 -14.00
C ASP A 40 9.27 -1.76 -12.79
N ARG A 41 8.48 -1.99 -11.73
CA ARG A 41 8.88 -2.59 -10.43
C ARG A 41 9.79 -1.70 -9.58
N THR A 42 10.02 -0.44 -9.94
CA THR A 42 10.61 0.57 -9.03
C THR A 42 9.57 1.02 -8.00
N THR A 43 9.97 1.80 -7.00
CA THR A 43 9.04 2.41 -6.04
C THR A 43 9.18 3.92 -6.06
N ARG A 44 8.09 4.67 -5.92
CA ARG A 44 8.14 6.14 -5.86
C ARG A 44 7.34 6.64 -4.67
N TYR A 45 7.64 7.85 -4.18
CA TYR A 45 6.78 8.47 -3.19
C TYR A 45 5.46 8.88 -3.83
N LEU A 46 4.35 8.75 -3.09
CA LEU A 46 3.05 9.22 -3.57
C LEU A 46 3.05 10.72 -3.91
N SER A 47 3.86 11.51 -3.22
CA SER A 47 4.05 12.95 -3.48
C SER A 47 4.68 13.27 -4.84
N GLU A 48 5.40 12.31 -5.44
CA GLU A 48 6.10 12.50 -6.71
C GLU A 48 5.24 12.14 -7.93
N LEU A 49 4.12 11.45 -7.71
CA LEU A 49 3.31 10.95 -8.80
C LEU A 49 2.58 12.09 -9.52
N VAL A 50 2.42 11.92 -10.82
CA VAL A 50 1.64 12.80 -11.69
C VAL A 50 0.63 12.00 -12.52
N ALA A 51 -0.37 12.68 -13.09
CA ALA A 51 -1.25 12.04 -14.05
C ALA A 51 -0.44 11.54 -15.25
N GLY A 52 -0.74 10.34 -15.74
CA GLY A 52 0.01 9.65 -16.79
C GLY A 52 1.08 8.69 -16.29
N ASP A 53 1.51 8.78 -15.04
CA ASP A 53 2.39 7.77 -14.44
C ASP A 53 1.71 6.39 -14.45
N VAL A 54 2.51 5.34 -14.66
CA VAL A 54 2.02 3.94 -14.75
C VAL A 54 2.44 3.17 -13.50
N VAL A 55 1.45 2.73 -12.73
CA VAL A 55 1.63 2.01 -11.47
C VAL A 55 1.19 0.55 -11.59
N GLN A 56 1.70 -0.30 -10.70
CA GLN A 56 1.35 -1.71 -10.67
C GLN A 56 0.15 -1.96 -9.74
N ALA A 57 -0.91 -2.56 -10.25
CA ALA A 57 -1.97 -3.13 -9.45
C ALA A 57 -1.77 -4.64 -9.30
N VAL A 58 -2.15 -5.17 -8.15
CA VAL A 58 -1.93 -6.58 -7.78
C VAL A 58 -3.24 -7.13 -7.22
N ASN A 59 -3.58 -8.38 -7.56
CA ASN A 59 -4.69 -9.09 -6.95
C ASN A 59 -4.24 -10.05 -5.84
N VAL A 60 -5.18 -10.70 -5.17
CA VAL A 60 -4.91 -11.62 -4.05
C VAL A 60 -4.09 -12.86 -4.44
N LYS A 61 -4.01 -13.19 -5.73
CA LYS A 61 -3.19 -14.29 -6.26
C LYS A 61 -1.77 -13.85 -6.59
N GLY A 62 -1.44 -12.56 -6.42
CA GLY A 62 -0.18 -11.97 -6.84
C GLY A 62 -0.08 -11.67 -8.33
N GLU A 63 -1.16 -11.84 -9.10
CA GLU A 63 -1.20 -11.46 -10.50
C GLU A 63 -1.21 -9.93 -10.59
N THR A 64 -0.48 -9.40 -11.58
CA THR A 64 -0.27 -7.96 -11.71
C THR A 64 -0.80 -7.43 -13.02
N ARG A 65 -1.20 -6.15 -13.03
CA ARG A 65 -1.53 -5.40 -14.25
C ARG A 65 -1.12 -3.94 -14.11
N ASP A 66 -0.81 -3.33 -15.23
CA ASP A 66 -0.44 -1.92 -15.28
C ASP A 66 -1.68 -1.02 -15.24
N ILE A 67 -1.59 0.10 -14.52
CA ILE A 67 -2.64 1.11 -14.43
C ILE A 67 -2.05 2.48 -14.67
N ILE A 68 -2.65 3.22 -15.60
CA ILE A 68 -2.31 4.62 -15.86
C ILE A 68 -3.08 5.50 -14.87
N LEU A 69 -2.37 6.38 -14.15
CA LEU A 69 -2.97 7.32 -13.21
C LEU A 69 -3.72 8.42 -13.97
N GLY A 70 -5.04 8.44 -13.87
CA GLY A 70 -5.85 9.49 -14.51
C GLY A 70 -5.83 10.82 -13.74
N ARG A 71 -5.89 10.77 -12.41
CA ARG A 71 -5.90 11.96 -11.54
C ARG A 71 -5.42 11.60 -10.14
N ILE A 72 -4.70 12.54 -9.52
CA ILE A 72 -4.31 12.48 -8.11
C ILE A 72 -5.05 13.59 -7.36
N LYS A 73 -5.56 13.27 -6.17
CA LYS A 73 -6.24 14.22 -5.29
C LYS A 73 -5.58 14.13 -3.91
N ILE A 74 -5.07 15.27 -3.44
CA ILE A 74 -4.49 15.41 -2.10
C ILE A 74 -5.48 16.22 -1.27
N GLU A 75 -5.84 15.71 -0.10
CA GLU A 75 -6.73 16.37 0.85
C GLU A 75 -6.22 16.18 2.28
N GLN A 76 -6.51 17.15 3.15
CA GLN A 76 -6.19 17.04 4.58
C GLN A 76 -7.30 16.27 5.29
N ARG A 77 -6.94 15.16 5.94
CA ARG A 77 -7.86 14.27 6.68
C ARG A 77 -7.16 13.66 7.88
N PRO A 78 -7.92 13.24 8.91
CA PRO A 78 -7.38 12.37 9.96
C PRO A 78 -6.80 11.08 9.36
N MET A 79 -5.67 10.65 9.89
CA MET A 79 -4.93 9.46 9.45
C MET A 79 -4.78 8.49 10.61
N LEU A 80 -4.84 7.18 10.32
CA LEU A 80 -4.47 6.11 11.22
C LEU A 80 -3.03 5.67 10.92
N LYS A 81 -2.22 5.51 11.97
CA LYS A 81 -0.95 4.78 11.87
C LYS A 81 -1.21 3.30 12.15
N ILE A 82 -1.14 2.49 11.11
CA ILE A 82 -1.28 1.03 11.23
C ILE A 82 0.13 0.46 11.33
N SER A 83 0.43 -0.24 12.43
CA SER A 83 1.74 -0.85 12.66
C SER A 83 1.60 -2.37 12.55
N CYS A 84 2.46 -2.97 11.74
CA CYS A 84 2.44 -4.40 11.44
C CYS A 84 3.81 -5.02 11.75
N ILE A 85 3.80 -6.32 11.99
CA ILE A 85 5.00 -7.14 11.97
C ILE A 85 4.94 -7.93 10.66
N ALA A 86 5.96 -7.76 9.82
CA ALA A 86 6.08 -8.57 8.61
C ALA A 86 6.33 -10.03 9.00
N ILE A 87 5.46 -10.91 8.52
CA ILE A 87 5.52 -12.36 8.68
C ILE A 87 5.77 -13.01 7.30
N ASN A 88 6.25 -14.25 7.28
CA ASN A 88 6.55 -15.00 6.04
C ASN A 88 7.59 -14.32 5.13
N ILE A 89 8.55 -13.59 5.73
CA ILE A 89 9.72 -13.07 5.03
C ILE A 89 10.96 -13.87 5.45
N ASP A 90 11.86 -14.15 4.50
CA ASP A 90 13.04 -15.01 4.67
C ASP A 90 14.12 -14.41 5.62
N SER A 91 13.89 -13.17 6.08
CA SER A 91 14.77 -12.50 7.02
C SER A 91 14.51 -12.96 8.47
N ARG A 92 15.57 -13.41 9.17
CA ARG A 92 15.57 -13.91 10.56
C ARG A 92 15.10 -12.93 11.66
N LYS A 93 14.42 -11.82 11.30
CA LYS A 93 13.85 -10.85 12.23
C LYS A 93 12.48 -10.40 11.74
N ASN A 94 11.50 -10.44 12.64
CA ASN A 94 10.22 -9.78 12.54
C ASN A 94 10.44 -8.27 12.27
N LYS A 95 10.31 -7.84 11.00
CA LYS A 95 10.47 -6.44 10.63
C LYS A 95 9.21 -5.68 11.04
N LYS A 96 9.37 -4.64 11.87
CA LYS A 96 8.29 -3.70 12.16
C LYS A 96 8.10 -2.79 10.96
N VAL A 97 6.89 -2.70 10.47
CA VAL A 97 6.51 -1.81 9.37
C VAL A 97 5.27 -1.03 9.77
N HIS A 98 5.06 0.11 9.12
CA HIS A 98 3.85 0.87 9.33
C HIS A 98 3.39 1.53 8.03
N VAL A 99 2.13 1.93 8.02
CA VAL A 99 1.52 2.72 6.95
C VAL A 99 0.55 3.72 7.57
N PHE A 100 0.49 4.91 6.96
CA PHE A 100 -0.53 5.89 7.28
C PHE A 100 -1.64 5.83 6.24
N LEU A 101 -2.85 5.52 6.69
CA LEU A 101 -4.04 5.47 5.84
C LEU A 101 -5.10 6.42 6.39
N GLN A 102 -5.93 6.98 5.50
CA GLN A 102 -7.00 7.87 5.93
C GLN A 102 -7.97 7.12 6.84
N GLN A 103 -8.38 7.76 7.94
CA GLN A 103 -9.39 7.22 8.84
C GLN A 103 -10.78 7.30 8.18
N ALA A 104 -11.12 6.29 7.37
CA ALA A 104 -12.43 6.18 6.72
C ALA A 104 -12.76 4.72 6.41
N GLU A 105 -14.04 4.37 6.53
CA GLU A 105 -14.57 3.02 6.29
C GLU A 105 -14.38 2.49 4.86
N THR A 106 -14.21 3.40 3.90
CA THR A 106 -13.99 3.06 2.50
C THR A 106 -12.54 2.67 2.24
N VAL A 107 -11.63 3.01 3.14
CA VAL A 107 -10.23 2.59 3.05
C VAL A 107 -10.12 1.21 3.66
N ARG A 108 -9.73 0.23 2.84
CA ARG A 108 -9.77 -1.17 3.23
C ARG A 108 -8.47 -1.87 2.86
N LEU A 109 -8.08 -2.80 3.72
CA LEU A 109 -6.99 -3.73 3.51
C LEU A 109 -7.56 -5.11 3.14
N ILE A 110 -6.70 -5.97 2.61
CA ILE A 110 -7.08 -7.32 2.20
C ILE A 110 -6.31 -8.31 3.08
N ASP A 111 -6.98 -9.30 3.66
CA ASP A 111 -6.33 -10.35 4.44
C ASP A 111 -5.78 -11.49 3.57
N SER A 112 -5.15 -12.49 4.19
CA SER A 112 -4.54 -13.63 3.50
C SER A 112 -5.54 -14.53 2.76
N GLU A 113 -6.83 -14.45 3.09
CA GLU A 113 -7.90 -15.22 2.44
C GLU A 113 -8.59 -14.41 1.33
N GLY A 114 -8.21 -13.14 1.17
CA GLY A 114 -8.79 -12.22 0.18
C GLY A 114 -10.01 -11.48 0.68
N ALA A 115 -10.37 -11.61 1.97
CA ALA A 115 -11.43 -10.84 2.57
C ALA A 115 -10.97 -9.38 2.80
N VAL A 116 -11.92 -8.47 2.63
CA VAL A 116 -11.66 -7.02 2.64
C VAL A 116 -12.11 -6.47 3.99
N LYS A 117 -11.20 -5.80 4.71
CA LYS A 117 -11.46 -5.24 6.05
C LYS A 117 -11.21 -3.74 6.08
N SER A 118 -12.14 -2.99 6.67
CA SER A 118 -11.99 -1.54 6.87
C SER A 118 -10.82 -1.24 7.82
N VAL A 119 -10.06 -0.18 7.53
CA VAL A 119 -9.00 0.29 8.43
C VAL A 119 -9.52 0.76 9.79
N THR A 120 -10.80 1.16 9.87
CA THR A 120 -11.45 1.58 11.13
C THR A 120 -11.90 0.41 12.00
N GLU A 121 -11.87 -0.81 11.48
CA GLU A 121 -12.31 -2.05 12.14
C GLU A 121 -11.14 -3.01 12.39
N LEU A 122 -9.91 -2.58 12.10
CA LEU A 122 -8.71 -3.37 12.35
C LEU A 122 -8.47 -3.52 13.85
N ASN A 123 -8.15 -4.74 14.25
CA ASN A 123 -7.76 -5.09 15.62
C ASN A 123 -6.32 -5.62 15.65
N ALA A 124 -5.69 -5.55 16.82
CA ALA A 124 -4.40 -6.20 17.02
C ALA A 124 -4.52 -7.71 16.76
N GLY A 125 -3.61 -8.25 15.95
CA GLY A 125 -3.64 -9.66 15.53
C GLY A 125 -4.25 -9.88 14.14
N ASP A 126 -4.92 -8.89 13.57
CA ASP A 126 -5.39 -8.97 12.18
C ASP A 126 -4.20 -9.11 11.22
N VAL A 127 -4.34 -10.05 10.27
CA VAL A 127 -3.35 -10.30 9.22
C VAL A 127 -3.81 -9.61 7.95
N VAL A 128 -2.90 -8.88 7.30
CA VAL A 128 -3.14 -8.18 6.04
C VAL A 128 -2.06 -8.53 5.03
N MET A 129 -2.42 -8.53 3.75
CA MET A 129 -1.51 -8.76 2.67
C MET A 129 -0.54 -7.59 2.50
N GLY A 130 0.70 -7.93 2.22
CA GLY A 130 1.76 -7.00 1.88
C GLY A 130 2.72 -7.60 0.88
N ARG A 131 3.58 -6.75 0.34
CA ARG A 131 4.69 -7.14 -0.53
C ARG A 131 5.99 -6.81 0.18
N HIS A 132 6.89 -7.79 0.25
CA HIS A 132 8.28 -7.58 0.63
C HIS A 132 9.17 -7.69 -0.62
N GLY A 133 10.04 -6.72 -0.84
CA GLY A 133 11.07 -6.75 -1.88
C GLY A 133 12.36 -7.36 -1.33
N SER A 134 13.11 -8.06 -2.19
CA SER A 134 14.37 -8.73 -1.83
C SER A 134 15.58 -7.79 -1.70
N GLU A 135 15.48 -6.53 -2.12
CA GLU A 135 16.60 -5.59 -2.24
C GLU A 135 16.28 -4.27 -1.55
N ALA A 136 17.29 -3.70 -0.87
CA ALA A 136 17.23 -2.35 -0.33
C ALA A 136 17.02 -1.34 -1.47
N ARG A 137 16.31 -0.24 -1.21
CA ARG A 137 16.04 0.77 -2.24
C ARG A 137 16.49 2.15 -1.81
N HIS A 138 17.13 2.88 -2.73
CA HIS A 138 17.43 4.30 -2.60
C HIS A 138 16.72 5.04 -3.72
N LEU A 139 15.84 5.98 -3.36
CA LEU A 139 15.02 6.73 -4.33
C LEU A 139 14.27 5.82 -5.32
N GLY A 140 13.79 4.67 -4.83
CA GLY A 140 13.00 3.76 -5.65
C GLY A 140 13.74 2.69 -6.44
N VAL A 141 15.05 2.84 -6.57
CA VAL A 141 15.93 1.93 -7.32
C VAL A 141 16.53 0.91 -6.36
N ALA A 142 16.56 -0.35 -6.79
CA ALA A 142 17.23 -1.40 -6.04
C ALA A 142 18.74 -1.14 -5.96
N ILE A 143 19.29 -1.26 -4.76
CA ILE A 143 20.71 -1.09 -4.47
C ILE A 143 21.19 -2.26 -3.61
N SER A 144 22.45 -2.63 -3.78
CA SER A 144 23.10 -3.68 -2.99
C SER A 144 23.56 -3.22 -1.61
N SER A 145 23.45 -1.92 -1.30
CA SER A 145 23.87 -1.32 -0.02
C SER A 145 22.74 -1.22 0.98
N ALA A 146 23.06 -1.32 2.28
CA ALA A 146 22.08 -1.20 3.35
C ALA A 146 21.49 0.22 3.44
N VAL A 147 20.16 0.31 3.53
CA VAL A 147 19.41 1.55 3.80
C VAL A 147 18.60 1.35 5.07
N GLU A 148 18.62 2.33 5.97
CA GLU A 148 17.78 2.35 7.17
C GLU A 148 16.70 3.43 7.01
N GLU A 149 15.43 3.02 6.96
CA GLU A 149 14.25 3.89 7.00
C GLU A 149 13.63 3.78 8.40
N ARG A 150 13.37 4.90 9.08
CA ARG A 150 12.88 4.96 10.48
C ARG A 150 11.49 5.56 10.59
#